data_AF-A0AAV9DRA4-F1
#
_entry.id   AF-A0AAV9DRA4-F1
#
_cell.length_a   1.000
_cell.length_b   1.000
_cell.length_c   1.000
_cell.angle_alpha   90.00
_cell.angle_beta   90.00
_cell.angle_gamma   90.00
#
_symmetry.space_group_name_H-M   'P 1'
#
loop_
_entity.id
_entity.type
_entity.pdbx_description
1 polymer ?
#
loop_
_entity_poly.entity_id
_entity_poly.type
_entity_poly.pdbx_seq_one_letter_code
_entity_poly.pdbx_strand_id
1 'polypeptide(L)'
;MADSSKDELIQLIKRVGAYLTVKISNILPTPFQLTLAHLVRQRLSEARKNHVTVRSSVLEVLLEITKYCDLYLMESILDDQSEEKILLALEEAGIFTSGGLVKDKVLFCSTEIGRTSFVRQLEPDWHIDTNFEIISQLARFIKHQLHISPSRPERMASNVFSCRSLEQFIGCPS
;
A
#
# COMPACT_ATOMS: atom_id res chain seq x y z
N MET A 1 -6.36 28.90 -3.14
CA MET A 1 -5.12 28.28 -2.64
C MET A 1 -5.24 26.74 -2.57
N ALA A 2 -5.84 26.10 -3.58
CA ALA A 2 -6.15 24.65 -3.56
C ALA A 2 -5.39 23.84 -4.62
N ASP A 3 -4.59 24.47 -5.50
CA ASP A 3 -3.91 23.80 -6.61
C ASP A 3 -2.56 23.15 -6.25
N SER A 4 -1.87 23.58 -5.18
CA SER A 4 -0.52 23.08 -4.82
C SER A 4 -0.51 21.59 -4.48
N SER A 5 -1.53 21.11 -3.76
CA SER A 5 -1.59 19.73 -3.27
C SER A 5 -1.78 18.71 -4.40
N LYS A 6 -2.39 19.11 -5.52
CA LYS A 6 -2.64 18.23 -6.66
C LYS A 6 -1.40 18.12 -7.55
N ASP A 7 -0.68 19.22 -7.75
CA ASP A 7 0.60 19.22 -8.47
C ASP A 7 1.71 18.48 -7.71
N GLU A 8 1.77 18.64 -6.39
CA GLU A 8 2.68 17.87 -5.52
C GLU A 8 2.38 16.37 -5.57
N LEU A 9 1.10 15.99 -5.58
CA LEU A 9 0.65 14.61 -5.71
C LEU A 9 0.93 14.03 -7.11
N ILE A 10 0.75 14.80 -8.17
CA ILE A 10 1.12 14.40 -9.54
C ILE A 10 2.65 14.25 -9.66
N GLN A 11 3.43 15.11 -9.01
CA GLN A 11 4.89 14.96 -8.94
C GLN A 11 5.30 13.75 -8.09
N LEU A 12 4.57 13.46 -7.01
CA LEU A 12 4.74 12.24 -6.20
C LEU A 12 4.49 11.01 -7.05
N ILE A 13 3.35 10.94 -7.75
CA ILE A 13 2.95 9.88 -8.68
C ILE A 13 3.99 9.71 -9.79
N LYS A 14 4.45 10.79 -10.40
CA LYS A 14 5.53 10.75 -11.41
C LYS A 14 6.86 10.29 -10.83
N ARG A 15 7.17 10.59 -9.56
CA ARG A 15 8.37 10.12 -8.86
C ARG A 15 8.24 8.69 -8.34
N VAL A 16 7.06 8.21 -7.95
CA VAL A 16 6.77 6.79 -7.71
C VAL A 16 6.94 6.05 -9.01
N GLY A 17 6.22 6.47 -10.05
CA GLY A 17 6.32 5.93 -11.39
C GLY A 17 7.75 5.95 -11.88
N ALA A 18 8.51 7.03 -11.70
CA ALA A 18 9.92 7.11 -12.09
C ALA A 18 10.88 6.37 -11.16
N TYR A 19 10.62 6.23 -9.85
CA TYR A 19 11.45 5.46 -8.93
C TYR A 19 11.24 3.96 -9.15
N LEU A 20 9.98 3.55 -9.27
CA LEU A 20 9.60 2.22 -9.73
C LEU A 20 10.18 1.99 -11.13
N THR A 21 9.98 2.89 -12.11
CA THR A 21 10.57 2.73 -13.45
C THR A 21 12.10 2.70 -13.42
N VAL A 22 12.80 3.60 -12.74
CA VAL A 22 14.28 3.71 -12.78
C VAL A 22 14.96 2.62 -11.94
N LYS A 23 14.43 2.24 -10.77
CA LYS A 23 14.98 1.10 -10.02
C LYS A 23 14.53 -0.26 -10.54
N ILE A 24 13.35 -0.37 -11.17
CA ILE A 24 12.75 -1.66 -11.55
C ILE A 24 12.94 -1.99 -13.03
N SER A 25 13.00 -1.00 -13.95
CA SER A 25 13.31 -1.26 -15.38
C SER A 25 14.70 -1.84 -15.61
N ASN A 26 15.64 -1.60 -14.68
CA ASN A 26 16.97 -2.20 -14.73
C ASN A 26 17.05 -3.58 -14.08
N ILE A 27 15.98 -4.08 -13.43
CA ILE A 27 16.04 -5.29 -12.59
C ILE A 27 15.04 -6.38 -13.02
N LEU A 28 13.84 -6.08 -13.54
CA LEU A 28 12.86 -7.14 -13.90
C LEU A 28 12.00 -6.81 -15.15
N PRO A 29 11.77 -7.77 -16.09
CA PRO A 29 10.98 -7.55 -17.31
C PRO A 29 9.46 -7.79 -17.16
N THR A 30 8.96 -8.07 -15.95
CA THR A 30 7.57 -8.51 -15.69
C THR A 30 6.87 -7.63 -14.67
N PRO A 31 5.52 -7.52 -14.68
CA PRO A 31 4.79 -6.89 -13.58
C PRO A 31 5.14 -7.62 -12.28
N PHE A 32 5.59 -6.87 -11.27
CA PHE A 32 5.98 -7.41 -9.97
C PHE A 32 4.83 -7.31 -8.98
N GLN A 33 4.74 -8.26 -8.06
CA GLN A 33 3.63 -8.31 -7.12
C GLN A 33 3.94 -7.47 -5.88
N LEU A 34 3.01 -6.58 -5.52
CA LEU A 34 3.13 -5.67 -4.39
C LEU A 34 1.99 -5.95 -3.40
N THR A 35 2.32 -6.17 -2.13
CA THR A 35 1.33 -6.21 -1.05
C THR A 35 1.39 -4.94 -0.22
N LEU A 36 0.25 -4.29 -0.03
CA LEU A 36 0.10 -3.08 0.77
C LEU A 36 -0.87 -3.36 1.91
N ALA A 37 -0.34 -3.45 3.12
CA ALA A 37 -1.10 -3.79 4.32
C ALA A 37 -1.23 -2.59 5.27
N HIS A 38 -2.42 -2.42 5.86
CA HIS A 38 -2.72 -1.51 6.99
C HIS A 38 -2.56 0.02 6.76
N LEU A 39 -2.01 0.43 5.62
CA LEU A 39 -1.83 1.84 5.24
C LEU A 39 -3.15 2.54 4.88
N VAL A 40 -4.12 1.78 4.38
CA VAL A 40 -5.39 2.35 3.89
C VAL A 40 -6.22 2.80 5.08
N ARG A 41 -6.28 2.02 6.17
CA ARG A 41 -7.01 2.38 7.40
C ARG A 41 -6.66 3.76 7.98
N GLN A 42 -5.37 4.13 8.06
CA GLN A 42 -4.97 5.44 8.59
C GLN A 42 -5.37 6.62 7.67
N ARG A 43 -5.67 6.34 6.40
CA ARG A 43 -6.02 7.37 5.40
C ARG A 43 -7.47 7.27 4.88
N LEU A 44 -8.24 6.25 5.28
CA LEU A 44 -9.67 6.05 4.97
C LEU A 44 -10.63 6.80 5.90
N SER A 45 -10.13 7.53 6.89
CA SER A 45 -10.99 8.18 7.89
C SER A 45 -11.19 9.68 7.65
N GLU A 46 -12.20 10.03 6.87
CA GLU A 46 -13.09 11.15 7.22
C GLU A 46 -14.42 10.54 7.69
N ALA A 47 -14.43 10.06 8.94
CA ALA A 47 -15.57 9.35 9.51
C ALA A 47 -16.73 10.30 9.84
N ARG A 48 -17.62 10.55 8.88
CA ARG A 48 -19.00 10.99 9.19
C ARG A 48 -19.83 9.76 9.57
N LYS A 49 -19.66 9.34 10.83
CA LYS A 49 -20.45 8.39 11.64
C LYS A 49 -20.92 7.03 11.09
N ASN A 50 -20.95 6.75 9.78
CA ASN A 50 -21.34 5.44 9.22
C ASN A 50 -20.82 5.18 7.79
N HIS A 51 -20.10 6.11 7.15
CA HIS A 51 -19.59 5.95 5.79
C HIS A 51 -18.06 5.97 5.80
N VAL A 52 -17.43 4.97 5.17
CA VAL A 52 -15.98 4.95 4.92
C VAL A 52 -15.78 5.64 3.57
N THR A 53 -14.85 6.59 3.48
CA THR A 53 -14.53 7.28 2.23
C THR A 53 -13.05 7.12 1.90
N VAL A 54 -12.75 6.88 0.63
CA VAL A 54 -11.37 6.86 0.15
C VAL A 54 -10.95 8.31 -0.13
N ARG A 55 -9.92 8.80 0.56
CA ARG A 55 -9.34 10.11 0.25
C ARG A 55 -8.80 10.10 -1.18
N SER A 56 -9.09 11.14 -1.96
CA SER A 56 -8.64 11.25 -3.36
C SER A 56 -7.13 11.09 -3.51
N SER A 57 -6.35 11.60 -2.54
CA SER A 57 -4.89 11.47 -2.55
C SER A 57 -4.39 10.03 -2.48
N VAL A 58 -5.12 9.16 -1.77
CA VAL A 58 -4.80 7.73 -1.67
C VAL A 58 -5.22 7.01 -2.95
N LEU A 59 -6.40 7.34 -3.46
CA LEU A 59 -6.93 6.77 -4.70
C LEU A 59 -5.97 7.00 -5.87
N GLU A 60 -5.48 8.22 -6.06
CA GLU A 60 -4.56 8.55 -7.16
C GLU A 60 -3.23 7.79 -7.04
N VAL A 61 -2.70 7.62 -5.83
CA VAL A 61 -1.48 6.81 -5.61
C VAL A 61 -1.72 5.34 -5.91
N LEU A 62 -2.84 4.77 -5.45
CA LEU A 62 -3.16 3.37 -5.71
C LEU A 62 -3.37 3.12 -7.21
N LEU A 63 -4.10 3.99 -7.91
CA LEU A 63 -4.30 3.91 -9.36
C LEU A 63 -2.99 4.06 -10.16
N GLU A 64 -2.03 4.84 -9.67
CA GLU A 64 -0.73 4.90 -10.32
C GLU A 64 0.08 3.62 -10.08
N ILE A 65 0.07 3.10 -8.85
CA ILE A 65 0.75 1.85 -8.51
C ILE A 65 0.23 0.69 -9.37
N THR A 66 -1.09 0.59 -9.57
CA THR A 66 -1.69 -0.49 -10.37
C THR A 66 -1.33 -0.46 -11.85
N LYS A 67 -0.80 0.66 -12.37
CA LYS A 67 -0.28 0.72 -13.76
C LYS A 67 1.02 -0.05 -13.94
N TYR A 68 1.80 -0.21 -12.87
CA TYR A 68 3.15 -0.82 -12.94
C TYR A 68 3.29 -2.08 -12.09
N CYS A 69 2.38 -2.30 -11.12
CA CYS A 69 2.47 -3.36 -10.15
C CYS A 69 1.20 -4.20 -10.15
N ASP A 70 1.35 -5.49 -9.91
CA ASP A 70 0.21 -6.32 -9.52
C ASP A 70 -0.07 -6.13 -8.02
N LEU A 71 -1.06 -5.29 -7.71
CA LEU A 71 -1.32 -4.82 -6.35
C LEU A 71 -2.31 -5.73 -5.61
N TYR A 72 -1.88 -6.19 -4.44
CA TYR A 72 -2.72 -6.81 -3.41
C TYR A 72 -2.89 -5.85 -2.24
N LEU A 73 -4.13 -5.52 -1.92
CA LEU A 73 -4.49 -4.67 -0.79
C LEU A 73 -4.90 -5.55 0.38
N MET A 74 -4.29 -5.37 1.55
CA MET A 74 -4.61 -6.21 2.71
C MET A 74 -5.06 -5.38 3.91
N GLU A 75 -6.28 -5.62 4.37
CA GLU A 75 -6.87 -4.91 5.49
C GLU A 75 -7.22 -5.83 6.66
N SER A 76 -7.11 -5.30 7.87
CA SER A 76 -7.41 -6.07 9.07
C SER A 76 -8.83 -5.78 9.57
N ILE A 77 -9.75 -6.73 9.51
CA ILE A 77 -11.17 -6.53 9.91
C ILE A 77 -11.56 -7.40 11.11
N LEU A 78 -12.56 -6.98 11.87
CA LEU A 78 -13.09 -7.73 13.01
C LEU A 78 -14.43 -8.43 12.72
N ASP A 79 -15.10 -8.02 11.64
CA ASP A 79 -16.45 -8.45 11.29
C ASP A 79 -16.71 -8.28 9.78
N ASP A 80 -17.63 -9.07 9.25
CA ASP A 80 -17.98 -9.09 7.82
C ASP A 80 -18.67 -7.79 7.37
N GLN A 81 -19.33 -7.04 8.28
CA GLN A 81 -19.92 -5.75 7.90
C GLN A 81 -18.83 -4.71 7.60
N SER A 82 -17.69 -4.79 8.28
CA SER A 82 -16.52 -3.96 7.98
C SER A 82 -15.93 -4.27 6.60
N GLU A 83 -15.98 -5.54 6.18
CA GLU A 83 -15.56 -5.95 4.84
C GLU A 83 -16.40 -5.27 3.75
N GLU A 84 -17.72 -5.39 3.86
CA GLU A 84 -18.67 -4.82 2.89
C GLU A 84 -18.51 -3.31 2.78
N LYS A 85 -18.33 -2.61 3.91
CA LYS A 85 -18.11 -1.15 3.94
C LYS A 85 -16.84 -0.73 3.23
N ILE A 86 -15.74 -1.48 3.39
CA ILE A 86 -14.47 -1.17 2.72
C ILE A 86 -14.60 -1.40 1.22
N LEU A 87 -15.19 -2.53 0.81
CA LEU A 87 -15.40 -2.82 -0.61
C LEU A 87 -16.32 -1.79 -1.27
N LEU A 88 -17.41 -1.38 -0.63
CA LEU A 88 -18.30 -0.34 -1.13
C LEU A 88 -17.58 1.00 -1.27
N ALA A 89 -16.78 1.41 -0.27
CA ALA A 89 -16.03 2.66 -0.33
C ALA A 89 -15.01 2.68 -1.48
N LEU A 90 -14.34 1.56 -1.72
CA LEU A 90 -13.40 1.39 -2.83
C LEU A 90 -14.12 1.42 -4.19
N GLU A 91 -15.30 0.80 -4.26
CA GLU A 91 -16.14 0.79 -5.46
C GLU A 91 -16.69 2.18 -5.79
N GLU A 92 -17.24 2.90 -4.81
CA GLU A 92 -17.70 4.28 -4.95
C GLU A 92 -16.57 5.24 -5.33
N ALA A 93 -15.35 4.98 -4.86
CA ALA A 93 -14.15 5.71 -5.26
C ALA A 93 -13.70 5.39 -6.70
N GLY A 94 -14.30 4.40 -7.34
CA GLY A 94 -13.97 3.99 -8.71
C GLY A 94 -12.65 3.24 -8.83
N ILE A 95 -12.06 2.76 -7.74
CA ILE A 95 -10.75 2.09 -7.79
C ILE A 95 -10.78 0.77 -8.58
N PHE A 96 -11.96 0.14 -8.68
CA PHE A 96 -12.16 -1.09 -9.45
C PHE A 96 -12.47 -0.83 -10.93
N THR A 97 -12.52 0.44 -11.36
CA THR A 97 -12.81 0.81 -12.75
C THR A 97 -11.52 0.88 -13.60
N SER A 98 -11.67 0.66 -14.91
CA SER A 98 -10.68 0.83 -16.00
C SER A 98 -9.19 0.84 -15.61
N GLY A 99 -8.63 -0.33 -15.27
CA GLY A 99 -7.19 -0.52 -15.04
C GLY A 99 -6.70 -0.23 -13.62
N GLY A 100 -7.62 -0.06 -12.66
CA GLY A 100 -7.31 0.06 -11.25
C GLY A 100 -7.08 -1.29 -10.55
N LEU A 101 -7.52 -1.40 -9.30
CA LEU A 101 -7.36 -2.59 -8.46
C LEU A 101 -8.36 -3.69 -8.88
N VAL A 102 -7.99 -4.96 -8.75
CA VAL A 102 -8.93 -6.08 -8.92
C VAL A 102 -9.58 -6.38 -7.57
N LYS A 103 -10.91 -6.49 -7.52
CA LYS A 103 -11.67 -6.73 -6.28
C LYS A 103 -11.18 -7.98 -5.53
N ASP A 104 -10.87 -9.06 -6.24
CA ASP A 104 -10.34 -10.31 -5.68
C ASP A 104 -8.92 -10.19 -5.08
N LYS A 105 -8.25 -9.06 -5.30
CA LYS A 105 -6.93 -8.73 -4.71
C LYS A 105 -7.05 -7.84 -3.49
N VAL A 106 -8.27 -7.56 -3.03
CA VAL A 106 -8.54 -6.98 -1.71
C VAL A 106 -8.74 -8.13 -0.73
N LEU A 107 -7.74 -8.33 0.13
CA LEU A 107 -7.69 -9.41 1.09
C LEU A 107 -7.98 -8.90 2.50
N PHE A 108 -8.68 -9.72 3.27
CA PHE A 108 -9.09 -9.40 4.62
C PHE A 108 -8.61 -10.46 5.60
N CYS A 109 -8.10 -10.04 6.75
CA CYS A 109 -7.69 -10.96 7.81
C CYS A 109 -7.89 -10.33 9.19
N SER A 110 -8.34 -11.09 10.18
CA SER A 110 -8.55 -10.55 11.54
C SER A 110 -7.29 -10.57 12.41
N THR A 111 -6.26 -11.33 12.01
CA THR A 111 -5.07 -11.56 12.83
C THR A 111 -3.79 -11.27 12.05
N GLU A 112 -2.76 -10.89 12.80
CA GLU A 112 -1.41 -10.69 12.26
C GLU A 112 -0.82 -11.99 11.70
N ILE A 113 -1.12 -13.12 12.34
CA ILE A 113 -0.73 -14.45 11.87
C ILE A 113 -1.36 -14.74 10.49
N GLY A 114 -2.65 -14.44 10.32
CA GLY A 114 -3.35 -14.58 9.05
C GLY A 114 -2.71 -13.74 7.96
N ARG A 115 -2.38 -12.48 8.25
CA ARG A 115 -1.66 -11.57 7.35
C ARG A 115 -0.30 -12.11 6.92
N THR A 116 0.54 -12.53 7.88
CA THR A 116 1.82 -13.16 7.58
C THR A 116 1.63 -14.40 6.71
N SER A 117 0.62 -15.23 6.99
CA SER A 117 0.31 -16.42 6.20
C SER A 117 -0.05 -16.08 4.75
N PHE A 118 -0.94 -15.09 4.54
CA PHE A 118 -1.28 -14.63 3.20
C PHE A 118 -0.07 -14.12 2.44
N VAL A 119 0.73 -13.23 3.04
CA VAL A 119 1.90 -12.64 2.37
C VAL A 119 2.93 -13.73 2.02
N ARG A 120 3.10 -14.74 2.87
CA ARG A 120 3.98 -15.89 2.58
C ARG A 120 3.48 -16.76 1.44
N GLN A 121 2.19 -16.93 1.27
CA GLN A 121 1.62 -17.73 0.17
C GLN A 121 1.62 -16.96 -1.14
N LEU A 122 1.39 -15.65 -1.05
CA LEU A 122 1.43 -14.72 -2.17
C LEU A 122 2.84 -14.53 -2.73
N GLU A 123 3.88 -14.67 -1.90
CA GLU A 123 5.29 -14.45 -2.22
C GLU A 123 5.55 -13.17 -3.06
N PRO A 124 5.06 -11.99 -2.63
CA PRO A 124 5.23 -10.78 -3.39
C PRO A 124 6.70 -10.37 -3.48
N ASP A 125 7.06 -9.65 -4.55
CA ASP A 125 8.39 -9.05 -4.67
C ASP A 125 8.60 -7.92 -3.63
N TRP A 126 7.53 -7.17 -3.36
CA TRP A 126 7.50 -6.11 -2.36
C TRP A 126 6.38 -6.29 -1.33
N HIS A 127 6.70 -6.04 -0.07
CA HIS A 127 5.72 -5.96 1.01
C HIS A 127 5.85 -4.65 1.79
N ILE A 128 4.72 -3.96 1.99
CA ILE A 128 4.65 -2.72 2.78
C ILE A 128 3.69 -2.96 3.95
N ASP A 129 4.17 -2.72 5.17
CA ASP A 129 3.37 -2.81 6.40
C ASP A 129 3.85 -1.78 7.43
N THR A 130 2.99 -1.45 8.38
CA THR A 130 3.29 -0.62 9.55
C THR A 130 3.74 -1.45 10.77
N ASN A 131 3.40 -2.73 10.81
CA ASN A 131 3.76 -3.66 11.89
C ASN A 131 5.16 -4.24 11.64
N PHE A 132 6.09 -3.99 12.57
CA PHE A 132 7.49 -4.40 12.44
C PHE A 132 7.69 -5.89 12.68
N GLU A 133 6.88 -6.51 13.53
CA GLU A 133 6.93 -7.93 13.83
C GLU A 133 6.64 -8.76 12.56
N ILE A 134 5.63 -8.36 11.78
CA ILE A 134 5.29 -8.98 10.48
C ILE A 134 6.46 -8.83 9.50
N ILE A 135 6.96 -7.60 9.32
CA ILE A 135 8.11 -7.30 8.45
C ILE A 135 9.34 -8.15 8.82
N SER A 136 9.61 -8.28 10.12
CA SER A 136 10.75 -9.06 10.63
C SER A 136 10.59 -10.55 10.36
N GLN A 137 9.38 -11.10 10.52
CA GLN A 137 9.08 -12.51 10.23
C GLN A 137 9.18 -12.81 8.73
N LEU A 138 8.79 -11.86 7.89
CA LEU A 138 8.77 -11.97 6.44
C LEU A 138 10.12 -11.73 5.75
N ALA A 139 11.10 -11.19 6.47
CA ALA A 139 12.41 -10.81 5.92
C ALA A 139 13.20 -11.93 5.24
N ARG A 140 12.93 -13.20 5.55
CA ARG A 140 13.58 -14.32 4.87
C ARG A 140 12.83 -14.82 3.62
N PHE A 141 11.59 -14.38 3.43
CA PHE A 141 10.70 -14.85 2.36
C PHE A 141 10.53 -13.79 1.27
N ILE A 142 10.56 -12.50 1.62
CA ILE A 142 10.25 -11.40 0.72
C ILE A 142 11.54 -10.69 0.27
N LYS A 143 11.64 -10.39 -1.03
CA LYS A 143 12.84 -9.79 -1.62
C LYS A 143 13.08 -8.36 -1.14
N HIS A 144 12.01 -7.57 -1.04
CA HIS A 144 12.07 -6.18 -0.61
C HIS A 144 10.90 -5.82 0.29
N GLN A 145 11.17 -5.11 1.38
CA GLN A 145 10.14 -4.72 2.33
C GLN A 145 10.27 -3.25 2.71
N LEU A 146 9.13 -2.58 2.91
CA LEU A 146 9.07 -1.23 3.43
C LEU A 146 8.29 -1.21 4.73
N HIS A 147 8.96 -0.85 5.82
CA HIS A 147 8.35 -0.60 7.11
C HIS A 147 8.00 0.89 7.25
N ILE A 148 6.72 1.21 7.38
CA ILE A 148 6.27 2.60 7.60
C ILE A 148 6.04 2.82 9.09
N SER A 149 6.91 3.61 9.71
CA SER A 149 6.85 3.91 11.14
C SER A 149 7.48 5.27 11.47
N PRO A 150 6.91 6.05 12.41
CA PRO A 150 7.51 7.31 12.86
C PRO A 150 8.86 7.10 13.55
N SER A 151 9.05 5.94 14.20
CA SER A 151 10.29 5.51 14.85
C SER A 151 11.00 4.44 14.02
N ARG A 152 12.31 4.63 13.84
CA ARG A 152 13.15 3.66 13.13
C ARG A 152 13.59 2.55 14.09
N PRO A 153 13.36 1.27 13.77
CA PRO A 153 13.90 0.15 14.55
C PRO A 153 15.44 0.14 14.52
N GLU A 154 16.08 -0.28 15.62
CA GLU A 154 17.55 -0.26 15.74
C GLU A 154 18.26 -1.27 14.83
N ARG A 155 17.64 -2.43 14.58
CA ARG A 155 18.20 -3.50 13.74
C ARG A 155 17.18 -3.94 12.71
N MET A 156 17.58 -3.89 11.44
CA MET A 156 16.75 -4.28 10.31
C MET A 156 17.55 -5.18 9.38
N ALA A 157 16.88 -6.16 8.77
CA ALA A 157 17.51 -6.96 7.74
C ALA A 157 17.81 -6.10 6.50
N SER A 158 18.78 -6.50 5.68
CA SER A 158 19.28 -5.71 4.53
C SER A 158 18.23 -5.47 3.45
N ASN A 159 17.19 -6.29 3.40
CA ASN A 159 16.06 -6.18 2.49
C ASN A 159 14.90 -5.32 3.04
N VAL A 160 15.05 -4.72 4.22
CA VAL A 160 14.00 -3.91 4.85
C VAL A 160 14.39 -2.44 4.87
N PHE A 161 13.57 -1.64 4.19
CA PHE A 161 13.64 -0.18 4.18
C PHE A 161 12.70 0.38 5.25
N SER A 162 13.01 1.56 5.78
CA SER A 162 12.15 2.25 6.76
C SER A 162 11.94 3.71 6.38
N CYS A 163 10.71 4.18 6.50
CA CYS A 163 10.32 5.57 6.31
C CYS A 163 9.21 5.95 7.29
N ARG A 164 9.01 7.26 7.52
CA ARG A 164 7.89 7.74 8.37
C ARG A 164 6.57 7.74 7.65
N SER A 165 6.61 7.78 6.32
CA SER A 165 5.44 7.79 5.48
C SER A 165 5.78 7.35 4.06
N LEU A 166 4.77 6.95 3.30
CA LEU A 166 4.95 6.55 1.91
C LEU A 166 5.49 7.73 1.09
N GLU A 167 4.99 8.94 1.35
CA GLU A 167 5.40 10.18 0.67
C GLU A 167 6.88 10.50 0.90
N GLN A 168 7.40 10.27 2.11
CA GLN A 168 8.81 10.46 2.42
C GLN A 168 9.69 9.45 1.66
N PHE A 169 9.27 8.19 1.56
CA PHE A 169 10.01 7.16 0.82
C PHE A 169 10.12 7.50 -0.66
N ILE A 170 9.09 8.15 -1.20
CA ILE A 170 9.02 8.56 -2.60
C ILE A 170 9.76 9.88 -2.86
N GLY A 171 10.06 10.66 -1.82
CA GLY A 171 10.86 11.88 -1.90
C GLY A 171 10.05 13.16 -2.16
N CYS A 172 8.94 13.38 -1.44
CA CYS A 172 8.34 14.70 -1.34
C CYS A 172 9.12 15.58 -0.34
N PRO A 173 9.49 16.84 -0.65
CA PRO A 173 9.78 17.82 0.37
C PRO A 173 8.48 18.15 1.10
N SER A 174 8.52 18.12 2.43
CA SER A 174 7.47 18.62 3.33
C SER A 174 7.32 20.13 3.27
#